data_AF-A0A6F8PR46-F1
#
_entry.id   AF-A0A6F8PR46-F1
#
_cell.length_a   1.000
_cell.length_b   1.000
_cell.length_c   1.000
_cell.angle_alpha   90.00
_cell.angle_beta   90.00
_cell.angle_gamma   90.00
#
_symmetry.space_group_name_H-M   'P 1'
#
loop_
_entity.id
_entity.type
_entity.pdbx_description
1 polymer ?
#
loop_
_entity_poly.entity_id
_entity_poly.type
_entity_poly.pdbx_seq_one_letter_code
_entity_poly.pdbx_strand_id
1 'polypeptide(L)'
;MAGRTFNTEKEQQFIGMLMKMPMADRQKELLKCDLNSLAKAMKDYSNPQIEAFALALPRHLRAEFAKTVKMHKGEIPFPKKKVVRRTIQKHHYAQAVVAVAVIIILIFYLDWFMP
;
A
#
# COMPACT_ATOMS: atom_id res chain seq x y z
N MET A 1 -2.13 -0.98 -19.14
CA MET A 1 -2.54 0.19 -19.96
C MET A 1 -1.73 1.37 -19.50
N ALA A 2 -0.83 1.88 -20.35
CA ALA A 2 -0.04 3.07 -20.03
C ALA A 2 -0.96 4.30 -20.15
N GLY A 3 -1.47 4.78 -19.01
CA GLY A 3 -2.20 6.03 -18.95
C GLY A 3 -1.29 7.22 -19.27
N ARG A 4 -1.86 8.35 -19.70
CA ARG A 4 -1.08 9.59 -19.89
C ARG A 4 -0.34 9.95 -18.60
N THR A 5 0.98 10.14 -18.69
CA THR A 5 1.88 10.45 -17.56
C THR A 5 2.18 11.94 -17.50
N PHE A 6 1.86 12.64 -16.39
CA PHE A 6 2.13 14.08 -16.23
C PHE A 6 3.53 14.38 -15.69
N ASN A 7 4.57 14.36 -16.53
CA ASN A 7 5.95 14.73 -16.16
C ASN A 7 6.44 16.07 -16.75
N THR A 8 5.70 16.66 -17.69
CA THR A 8 6.17 17.80 -18.51
C THR A 8 5.38 19.09 -18.22
N GLU A 9 5.95 20.28 -18.43
CA GLU A 9 5.24 21.57 -18.22
C GLU A 9 3.95 21.70 -19.05
N LYS A 10 3.94 21.14 -20.27
CA LYS A 10 2.73 21.08 -21.13
C LYS A 10 1.59 20.26 -20.52
N GLU A 11 1.92 19.29 -19.68
CA GLU A 11 0.96 18.43 -18.99
C GLU A 11 0.37 19.10 -17.75
N GLN A 12 1.12 20.00 -17.09
CA GLN A 12 0.56 20.87 -16.05
C GLN A 12 -0.50 21.83 -16.62
N GLN A 13 -0.31 22.33 -17.85
CA GLN A 13 -1.32 23.13 -18.55
C GLN A 13 -2.59 22.31 -18.84
N PHE A 14 -2.44 21.02 -19.14
CA PHE A 14 -3.57 20.10 -19.35
C PHE A 14 -4.40 19.89 -18.08
N ILE A 15 -3.78 19.91 -16.89
CA ILE A 15 -4.49 19.86 -15.61
C ILE A 15 -5.35 21.12 -15.42
N GLY A 16 -4.81 22.30 -15.76
CA GLY A 16 -5.58 23.54 -15.78
C GLY A 16 -6.77 23.50 -16.75
N MET A 17 -6.60 22.84 -17.91
CA MET A 17 -7.67 22.65 -18.90
C MET A 17 -8.74 21.67 -18.41
N LEU A 18 -8.34 20.53 -17.84
CA LEU A 18 -9.23 19.54 -17.20
C LEU A 18 -10.13 20.17 -16.14
N MET A 19 -9.58 21.14 -15.41
CA MET A 19 -10.30 21.84 -14.35
C MET A 19 -11.40 22.76 -14.87
N LYS A 20 -11.30 23.21 -16.11
CA LYS A 20 -12.32 24.02 -16.80
C LYS A 20 -13.36 23.17 -17.54
N MET A 21 -13.12 21.88 -17.73
CA MET A 21 -14.06 20.97 -18.40
C MET A 21 -15.27 20.62 -17.52
N PRO A 22 -16.43 20.32 -18.12
CA PRO A 22 -17.59 19.78 -17.41
C PRO A 22 -17.28 18.41 -16.80
N MET A 23 -17.97 18.08 -15.70
CA MET A 23 -17.72 16.90 -14.88
C MET A 23 -17.68 15.57 -15.67
N ALA A 24 -18.60 15.41 -16.62
CA ALA A 24 -18.72 14.18 -17.43
C ALA A 24 -17.50 13.94 -18.33
N ASP A 25 -16.95 14.99 -18.93
CA ASP A 25 -15.78 14.89 -19.81
C ASP A 25 -14.49 14.79 -19.00
N ARG A 26 -14.43 15.50 -17.86
CA ARG A 26 -13.34 15.38 -16.89
C ARG A 26 -13.20 13.94 -16.40
N GLN A 27 -14.32 13.25 -16.14
CA GLN A 27 -14.34 11.84 -15.77
C GLN A 27 -13.71 10.93 -16.82
N LYS A 28 -14.09 11.11 -18.08
CA LYS A 28 -13.59 10.30 -19.20
C LYS A 28 -12.10 10.49 -19.42
N GLU A 29 -11.61 11.72 -19.31
CA GLU A 29 -10.18 12.00 -19.46
C GLU A 29 -9.37 11.52 -18.25
N LEU A 30 -9.88 11.68 -17.01
CA LEU A 30 -9.22 11.18 -15.80
C LEU A 30 -9.07 9.66 -15.79
N LEU A 31 -10.02 8.91 -16.36
CA LEU A 31 -9.93 7.46 -16.49
C LEU A 31 -8.83 7.00 -17.46
N LYS A 32 -8.40 7.85 -18.38
CA LYS A 32 -7.29 7.58 -19.32
C LYS A 32 -5.92 7.98 -18.76
N CYS A 33 -5.92 8.64 -17.61
CA CYS A 33 -4.73 9.21 -16.99
C CYS A 33 -4.14 8.28 -15.92
N ASP A 34 -2.82 8.30 -15.75
CA ASP A 34 -2.20 7.59 -14.63
C ASP A 34 -2.38 8.38 -13.33
N LEU A 35 -3.07 7.76 -12.37
CA LEU A 35 -3.42 8.32 -11.05
C LEU A 35 -2.20 8.81 -10.27
N ASN A 36 -1.09 8.08 -10.33
CA ASN A 36 0.14 8.44 -9.61
C ASN A 36 0.76 9.71 -10.20
N SER A 37 0.84 9.79 -11.52
CA SER A 37 1.36 10.98 -12.19
C SER A 37 0.47 12.20 -11.99
N LEU A 38 -0.87 12.02 -11.99
CA LEU A 38 -1.83 13.08 -11.66
C LEU A 38 -1.63 13.55 -10.21
N ALA A 39 -1.46 12.62 -9.26
CA ALA A 39 -1.28 12.94 -7.84
C ALA A 39 0.02 13.71 -7.58
N LYS A 40 1.10 13.35 -8.30
CA LYS A 40 2.37 14.05 -8.27
C LYS A 40 2.24 15.48 -8.81
N ALA A 41 1.54 15.66 -9.93
CA ALA A 41 1.36 16.98 -10.53
C ALA A 41 0.40 17.90 -9.73
N MET A 42 -0.50 17.31 -8.94
CA MET A 42 -1.41 18.02 -8.04
C MET A 42 -0.80 18.38 -6.68
N LYS A 43 0.48 18.07 -6.44
CA LYS A 43 1.18 18.40 -5.20
C LYS A 43 1.15 19.91 -4.90
N ASP A 44 1.30 20.74 -5.93
CA ASP A 44 1.40 22.20 -5.78
C ASP A 44 0.04 22.92 -5.82
N TYR A 45 -1.05 22.17 -6.00
CA TYR A 45 -2.42 22.69 -6.06
C TYR A 45 -3.08 22.74 -4.67
N SER A 46 -4.08 23.63 -4.51
CA SER A 46 -4.77 23.82 -3.22
C SER A 46 -5.74 22.68 -2.91
N ASN A 47 -6.01 22.42 -1.63
CA ASN A 47 -6.92 21.34 -1.20
C ASN A 47 -8.32 21.37 -1.86
N PRO A 48 -9.01 22.51 -2.04
CA PRO A 48 -10.31 22.51 -2.72
C PRO A 48 -10.22 22.09 -4.19
N GLN A 49 -9.09 22.33 -4.85
CA GLN A 49 -8.86 21.92 -6.23
C GLN A 49 -8.64 20.41 -6.31
N ILE A 50 -7.89 19.87 -5.35
CA ILE A 50 -7.64 18.42 -5.22
C ILE A 50 -8.95 17.68 -4.97
N GLU A 51 -9.82 18.20 -4.11
CA GLU A 51 -11.14 17.63 -3.84
C GLU A 51 -12.06 17.67 -5.06
N ALA A 52 -12.05 18.76 -5.84
CA ALA A 52 -12.84 18.85 -7.07
C ALA A 52 -12.46 17.79 -8.12
N PHE A 53 -11.17 17.44 -8.18
CA PHE A 53 -10.65 16.35 -9.01
C PHE A 53 -10.95 14.97 -8.42
N ALA A 54 -10.81 14.81 -7.10
CA ALA A 54 -11.20 13.59 -6.42
C ALA A 54 -12.70 13.30 -6.62
N LEU A 55 -13.56 14.31 -6.58
CA LEU A 55 -15.00 14.17 -6.85
C LEU A 55 -15.29 13.72 -8.29
N ALA A 56 -14.45 14.07 -9.26
CA ALA A 56 -14.58 13.55 -10.61
C ALA A 56 -14.18 12.07 -10.69
N LEU A 57 -13.28 11.57 -9.84
CA LEU A 57 -12.89 10.16 -9.86
C LEU A 57 -13.98 9.21 -9.32
N PRO A 58 -14.03 7.95 -9.80
CA PRO A 58 -14.85 6.89 -9.23
C PRO A 58 -14.58 6.68 -7.74
N ARG A 59 -15.61 6.34 -6.95
CA ARG A 59 -15.57 6.28 -5.48
C ARG A 59 -14.42 5.42 -4.92
N HIS A 60 -14.04 4.35 -5.62
CA HIS A 60 -12.93 3.46 -5.24
C HIS A 60 -11.54 4.11 -5.45
N LEU A 61 -11.37 4.94 -6.48
CA LEU A 61 -10.12 5.64 -6.78
C LEU A 61 -9.95 6.95 -6.00
N ARG A 62 -11.04 7.53 -5.47
CA ARG A 62 -10.97 8.77 -4.67
C ARG A 62 -10.08 8.63 -3.44
N ALA A 63 -10.25 7.53 -2.71
CA ALA A 63 -9.50 7.28 -1.48
C ALA A 63 -8.02 7.04 -1.79
N GLU A 64 -7.72 6.31 -2.85
CA GLU A 64 -6.36 6.05 -3.31
C GLU A 64 -5.69 7.34 -3.79
N PHE A 65 -6.41 8.16 -4.56
CA PHE A 65 -5.95 9.45 -5.07
C PHE A 65 -5.65 10.47 -3.96
N ALA A 66 -6.59 10.65 -3.03
CA ALA A 66 -6.38 11.57 -1.91
C ALA A 66 -5.18 11.14 -1.06
N LYS A 67 -4.98 9.83 -0.89
CA LYS A 67 -3.85 9.28 -0.15
C LYS A 67 -2.53 9.52 -0.88
N THR A 68 -2.46 9.28 -2.20
CA THR A 68 -1.23 9.51 -2.99
C THR A 68 -0.88 10.99 -3.07
N VAL A 69 -1.85 11.90 -3.24
CA VAL A 69 -1.60 13.35 -3.20
C VAL A 69 -1.02 13.78 -1.86
N LYS A 70 -1.58 13.30 -0.74
CA LYS A 70 -1.06 13.59 0.61
C LYS A 70 0.35 13.01 0.83
N MET A 71 0.65 11.84 0.28
CA MET A 71 2.02 11.31 0.28
C MET A 71 2.98 12.20 -0.49
N HIS A 72 2.58 12.70 -1.67
CA HIS A 72 3.40 13.58 -2.48
C HIS A 72 3.58 14.99 -1.88
N LYS A 73 2.57 15.52 -1.18
CA LYS A 73 2.68 16.74 -0.37
C LYS A 73 3.59 16.59 0.85
N GLY A 74 3.92 15.36 1.24
CA GLY A 74 4.72 15.07 2.44
C GLY A 74 3.91 15.08 3.73
N GLU A 75 2.58 15.19 3.64
CA GLU A 75 1.67 15.13 4.82
C GLU A 75 1.56 13.72 5.40
N ILE A 76 1.77 12.69 4.57
CA ILE A 76 1.73 11.30 5.00
C ILE A 76 3.06 10.62 4.63
N PRO A 77 3.75 9.97 5.58
CA PRO A 77 4.93 9.19 5.23
C PRO A 77 4.54 8.04 4.29
N PHE A 78 5.27 7.87 3.19
CA PHE A 78 5.11 6.71 2.32
C PHE A 78 5.18 5.43 3.17
N PRO A 79 4.28 4.45 2.95
CA PRO A 79 4.25 3.23 3.75
C PRO A 79 5.61 2.55 3.58
N LYS A 80 6.48 2.71 4.57
CA LYS A 80 7.75 1.99 4.66
C LYS A 80 7.34 0.52 4.63
N LYS A 81 7.86 -0.25 3.67
CA LYS A 81 7.70 -1.71 3.64
C LYS A 81 7.98 -2.18 5.06
N LYS A 82 6.94 -2.65 5.78
CA LYS A 82 7.14 -3.35 7.05
C LYS A 82 7.96 -4.57 6.67
N VAL A 83 9.26 -4.51 6.91
CA VAL A 83 10.10 -5.69 6.85
C VAL A 83 9.54 -6.57 7.96
N VAL A 84 8.64 -7.48 7.59
CA VAL A 84 8.17 -8.52 8.49
C VAL A 84 9.43 -9.32 8.78
N ARG A 85 10.05 -9.05 9.93
CA ARG A 85 11.06 -9.95 10.48
C ARG A 85 10.32 -11.26 10.65
N ARG A 86 10.47 -12.17 9.69
CA ARG A 86 10.09 -13.58 9.88
C ARG A 86 10.92 -14.01 11.07
N THR A 87 10.29 -14.03 12.24
CA THR A 87 10.82 -14.68 13.43
C THR A 87 11.06 -16.12 13.03
N ILE A 88 12.34 -16.42 12.75
CA ILE A 88 12.84 -17.75 12.42
C ILE A 88 12.27 -18.70 13.49
N GLN A 89 11.68 -19.80 13.02
CA GLN A 89 10.92 -20.79 13.79
C GLN A 89 11.74 -21.35 14.97
N LYS A 90 11.72 -20.68 16.12
CA LYS A 90 12.29 -21.22 17.37
C LYS A 90 11.46 -22.39 17.93
N HIS A 91 10.24 -22.60 17.45
CA HIS A 91 9.35 -23.66 17.94
C HIS A 91 9.77 -25.07 17.53
N HIS A 92 10.50 -25.25 16.43
CA HIS A 92 10.84 -26.61 15.96
C HIS A 92 11.85 -27.30 16.89
N TYR A 93 12.80 -26.53 17.44
CA TYR A 93 13.76 -27.04 18.43
C TYR A 93 13.09 -27.40 19.77
N ALA A 94 12.04 -26.67 20.17
CA ALA A 94 11.33 -26.95 21.42
C ALA A 94 10.61 -28.32 21.37
N GLN A 95 10.05 -28.70 20.23
CA GLN A 95 9.40 -30.01 20.06
C GLN A 95 10.40 -31.17 20.18
N ALA A 96 11.60 -31.02 19.61
CA ALA A 96 12.64 -32.04 19.71
C ALA A 96 13.13 -32.24 21.15
N VAL A 97 13.31 -31.16 21.92
CA VAL A 97 13.75 -31.24 23.33
C VAL A 97 12.70 -31.94 24.20
N VAL A 98 11.41 -31.64 24.01
CA VAL A 98 10.33 -32.28 24.76
C VAL A 98 10.25 -33.77 24.45
N ALA A 99 10.40 -34.17 23.18
CA ALA A 99 10.37 -35.58 22.79
C ALA A 99 11.50 -36.39 23.44
N VAL A 100 12.72 -35.84 23.50
CA VAL A 100 13.86 -36.49 24.16
C VAL A 100 13.62 -36.65 25.66
N ALA A 101 13.07 -35.62 26.33
CA ALA A 101 12.77 -35.69 27.76
C ALA A 101 11.74 -36.80 28.08
N VAL A 102 10.70 -36.95 27.25
CA VAL A 102 9.70 -38.02 27.41
C VAL A 102 10.32 -39.40 27.25
N ILE A 103 11.21 -39.60 26.26
CA ILE A 103 11.89 -40.88 26.05
C ILE A 103 12.75 -41.24 27.26
N ILE A 104 13.51 -40.29 27.82
CA ILE A 104 14.34 -40.55 29.01
C ILE A 104 13.47 -40.97 30.20
N ILE A 105 12.36 -40.27 30.46
CA ILE A 105 11.43 -40.63 31.54
C ILE A 105 10.86 -42.04 31.31
N LEU A 106 10.53 -42.39 30.07
CA LEU A 106 9.98 -43.69 29.72
C LEU A 106 10.99 -44.83 29.93
N ILE A 107 12.28 -44.59 29.62
CA ILE A 107 13.37 -45.54 29.88
C ILE A 107 13.49 -45.80 31.38
N PHE A 108 13.55 -44.74 32.20
CA PHE A 108 13.60 -44.89 33.66
C PHE A 108 12.38 -45.61 34.22
N TYR A 109 11.19 -45.36 33.67
CA TYR A 109 9.98 -46.04 34.10
C TYR A 109 9.97 -47.52 33.74
N LEU A 110 10.46 -47.89 32.55
CA LEU A 110 10.60 -49.27 32.11
C LEU A 110 11.64 -50.03 32.94
N ASP A 111 12.80 -49.41 33.21
CA ASP A 111 13.87 -49.97 34.04
C ASP A 111 13.38 -50.24 35.48
N TRP A 112 12.52 -49.37 36.01
CA TRP A 112 11.94 -49.58 37.34
C TRP A 112 10.86 -50.68 37.38
N PHE A 113 10.12 -50.91 36.28
CA PHE A 113 9.01 -51.86 36.22
C PHE A 113 9.44 -53.27 35.75
N MET A 114 10.60 -53.39 35.10
CA MET A 114 11.25 -54.67 34.75
C MET A 114 12.73 -54.64 35.18
N PRO A 115 13.04 -54.95 36.45
CA PRO A 115 14.42 -55.24 36.87
C PRO A 115 14.93 -56.57 36.28
#